data_AF-A0A6L7X5B8-F1
#
_entry.id   AF-A0A6L7X5B8-F1
#
_cell.length_a   1.000
_cell.length_b   1.000
_cell.length_c   1.000
_cell.angle_alpha   90.00
_cell.angle_beta   90.00
_cell.angle_gamma   90.00
#
_symmetry.space_group_name_H-M   'P 1'
#
loop_
_entity.id
_entity.type
_entity.pdbx_description
1 polymer ?
#
loop_
_entity_poly.entity_id
_entity_poly.type
_entity_poly.pdbx_seq_one_letter_code
_entity_poly.pdbx_strand_id
1 'polypeptide(L)'
;MKPRAVLWLRSVYHWHKVRDTRPGDETEVEMTSWRERLRLVNPSVARDAALHGLPDRIDDLSPVAVVRNGIDDTSGRVWAQVRSELIFRPEFGPALDGLSGFSHLFVIGWMGDVTDEGRALLKLHPSGGEDTPEVGVFATRTAHRPNPISISICPLESVDGNVARVIGLDLVNGTPVLDVKPYVTFYDSFDSTIPKWAE
;
A
#
# COMPACT_ATOMS: atom_id res chain seq x y z
N MET A 1 40.98 1.35 14.16
CA MET A 1 40.16 0.56 13.20
C MET A 1 38.83 1.28 13.03
N LYS A 2 38.46 1.69 11.81
CA LYS A 2 37.19 2.36 11.52
C LYS A 2 36.10 1.31 11.27
N PRO A 3 34.87 1.46 11.80
CA PRO A 3 33.78 0.56 11.48
C PRO A 3 33.33 0.78 10.03
N ARG A 4 33.25 -0.30 9.27
CA ARG A 4 32.67 -0.32 7.92
C ARG A 4 31.16 -0.07 8.05
N ALA A 5 30.71 1.12 7.65
CA ALA A 5 29.31 1.39 7.39
C ALA A 5 28.87 0.54 6.19
N VAL A 6 28.11 -0.51 6.44
CA VAL A 6 27.41 -1.28 5.40
C VAL A 6 26.00 -0.69 5.33
N LEU A 7 25.89 0.41 4.59
CA LEU A 7 24.64 1.09 4.27
C LEU A 7 23.95 0.28 3.16
N TRP A 8 23.05 -0.64 3.51
CA TRP A 8 22.16 -1.30 2.54
C TRP A 8 20.75 -0.68 2.62
N LEU A 9 20.67 0.58 2.18
CA LEU A 9 19.49 1.08 1.46
C LEU A 9 19.56 0.52 0.02
N ARG A 10 19.17 -0.75 -0.14
CA ARG A 10 18.92 -1.39 -1.45
C ARG A 10 17.69 -2.27 -1.23
N SER A 11 16.49 -1.74 -1.36
CA SER A 11 15.82 -1.56 -2.65
C SER A 11 15.84 -2.85 -3.47
N VAL A 12 14.66 -3.49 -3.53
CA VAL A 12 14.30 -4.71 -4.25
C VAL A 12 14.31 -4.47 -5.78
N TYR A 13 15.39 -3.89 -6.31
CA TYR A 13 15.55 -3.65 -7.73
C TYR A 13 16.84 -4.29 -8.22
N HIS A 14 16.75 -5.54 -8.66
CA HIS A 14 17.70 -6.15 -9.58
C HIS A 14 16.96 -6.33 -10.91
N TRP A 15 17.32 -5.55 -11.94
CA TRP A 15 16.78 -5.70 -13.29
C TRP A 15 17.92 -5.97 -14.27
N HIS A 16 17.72 -6.93 -15.17
CA HIS A 16 18.64 -7.26 -16.25
C HIS A 16 18.75 -6.08 -17.24
N LYS A 17 19.98 -5.71 -17.61
CA LYS A 17 20.25 -4.78 -18.72
C LYS A 17 19.67 -5.37 -20.02
N VAL A 18 18.74 -4.65 -20.66
CA VAL A 18 18.42 -4.83 -22.08
C VAL A 18 19.64 -4.36 -22.88
N ARG A 19 20.01 -5.13 -23.91
CA ARG A 19 21.24 -4.96 -24.73
C ARG A 19 21.20 -3.67 -25.56
N ASP A 20 22.40 -3.12 -25.79
CA ASP A 20 22.70 -1.96 -26.65
C ASP A 20 22.03 -2.06 -28.04
N THR A 21 21.24 -1.05 -28.40
CA THR A 21 20.88 -0.73 -29.79
C THR A 21 21.91 0.24 -30.39
N ARG A 22 22.23 0.05 -31.68
CA ARG A 22 23.27 0.82 -32.40
C ARG A 22 22.73 2.21 -32.81
N PRO A 23 23.60 3.22 -33.00
CA PRO A 23 23.16 4.56 -33.39
C PRO A 23 22.69 4.57 -34.85
N GLY A 24 21.44 4.96 -35.11
CA GLY A 24 20.93 5.11 -36.48
C GLY A 24 19.42 5.04 -36.66
N ASP A 25 18.66 4.50 -35.69
CA ASP A 25 17.20 4.53 -35.75
C ASP A 25 16.68 5.72 -34.93
N GLU A 26 16.32 6.81 -35.62
CA GLU A 26 15.37 7.80 -35.10
C GLU A 26 13.98 7.15 -35.06
N THR A 27 13.81 6.22 -34.12
CA THR A 27 12.48 5.83 -33.67
C THR A 27 12.07 6.88 -32.66
N GLU A 28 10.96 7.55 -32.94
CA GLU A 28 10.20 8.35 -32.01
C GLU A 28 9.95 7.48 -30.77
N VAL A 29 10.79 7.64 -29.75
CA VAL A 29 10.66 6.89 -28.51
C VAL A 29 9.41 7.44 -27.83
N GLU A 30 8.29 6.74 -28.03
CA GLU A 30 7.08 6.94 -27.26
C GLU A 30 7.47 6.77 -25.77
N MET A 31 7.60 7.88 -25.05
CA MET A 31 8.07 7.93 -23.67
C MET A 31 7.02 7.35 -22.73
N THR A 32 6.98 6.02 -22.67
CA THR A 32 5.93 5.23 -22.01
C THR A 32 6.08 5.14 -20.49
N SER A 33 7.21 5.55 -19.91
CA SER A 33 7.42 5.46 -18.46
C SER A 33 7.41 6.82 -17.77
N TRP A 34 6.63 6.96 -16.69
CA TRP A 34 6.71 8.11 -15.76
C TRP A 34 8.15 8.37 -15.26
N ARG A 35 9.00 7.33 -15.23
CA ARG A 35 10.41 7.41 -14.84
C ARG A 35 11.27 8.16 -15.86
N GLU A 36 10.95 8.09 -17.15
CA GLU A 36 11.69 8.80 -18.21
C GLU A 36 11.38 10.29 -18.18
N ARG A 37 10.12 10.66 -17.91
CA ARG A 37 9.69 12.06 -17.72
C ARG A 37 10.40 12.73 -16.55
N LEU A 38 10.64 12.00 -15.44
CA LEU A 38 11.34 12.54 -14.27
C LEU A 38 12.85 12.76 -14.49
N ARG A 39 13.49 12.05 -15.43
CA ARG A 39 14.94 12.17 -15.67
C ARG A 39 15.36 13.50 -16.32
N LEU A 40 14.42 14.21 -16.95
CA LEU A 40 14.69 15.45 -17.68
C LEU A 40 14.60 16.72 -16.82
N VAL A 41 14.29 16.59 -15.52
CA VAL A 41 14.09 17.74 -14.63
C VAL A 41 15.40 18.13 -13.94
N ASN A 42 15.90 19.34 -14.23
CA ASN A 42 17.11 19.92 -13.60
C ASN A 42 16.94 20.02 -12.06
N PRO A 43 17.81 19.37 -11.25
CA PRO A 43 17.69 19.29 -9.79
C PRO A 43 17.55 20.63 -9.05
N SER A 44 18.00 21.75 -9.62
CA SER A 44 17.91 23.06 -8.97
C SER A 44 16.57 23.78 -9.17
N VAL A 45 15.71 23.29 -10.07
CA VAL A 45 14.34 23.82 -10.35
C VAL A 45 13.26 22.80 -9.91
N ALA A 46 13.67 21.67 -9.33
CA ALA A 46 13.00 20.37 -9.47
C ALA A 46 11.82 20.03 -8.57
N ARG A 47 11.54 20.77 -7.48
CA ARG A 47 10.52 20.31 -6.50
C ARG A 47 9.12 20.17 -7.11
N ASP A 48 8.69 21.17 -7.88
CA ASP A 48 7.37 21.16 -8.52
C ASP A 48 7.42 20.56 -9.94
N ALA A 49 8.56 20.68 -10.62
CA ALA A 49 8.75 20.11 -11.95
C ALA A 49 8.71 18.58 -11.98
N ALA A 50 9.08 17.91 -10.87
CA ALA A 50 8.88 16.46 -10.73
C ALA A 50 7.39 16.09 -10.69
N LEU A 51 6.52 16.93 -10.12
CA LEU A 51 5.07 16.69 -10.07
C LEU A 51 4.43 16.88 -11.45
N HIS A 52 4.87 17.89 -12.22
CA HIS A 52 4.37 18.13 -13.58
C HIS A 52 4.64 16.97 -14.56
N GLY A 53 5.62 16.12 -14.27
CA GLY A 53 5.92 14.93 -15.08
C GLY A 53 5.08 13.71 -14.73
N LEU A 54 4.39 13.71 -13.58
CA LEU A 54 3.54 12.60 -13.15
C LEU A 54 2.19 12.66 -13.86
N PRO A 55 1.57 11.51 -14.18
CA PRO A 55 0.17 11.52 -14.60
C PRO A 55 -0.72 11.98 -13.44
N ASP A 56 -1.81 12.68 -13.77
CA ASP A 56 -2.80 13.12 -12.76
C ASP A 56 -3.47 11.94 -12.05
N ARG A 57 -3.55 10.78 -12.72
CA ARG A 57 -4.09 9.51 -12.18
C ARG A 57 -3.26 8.31 -12.60
N ILE A 58 -3.28 7.27 -11.76
CA ILE A 58 -2.75 5.93 -12.05
C ILE A 58 -3.95 4.98 -12.00
N ASP A 59 -4.49 4.62 -13.16
CA ASP A 59 -5.76 3.88 -13.25
C ASP A 59 -5.58 2.35 -13.44
N ASP A 60 -4.36 1.83 -13.27
CA ASP A 60 -4.00 0.42 -13.50
C ASP A 60 -4.08 -0.46 -12.22
N LEU A 61 -5.01 -0.15 -11.32
CA LEU A 61 -5.20 -0.94 -10.09
C LEU A 61 -6.38 -1.90 -10.27
N SER A 62 -6.08 -3.19 -10.28
CA SER A 62 -7.08 -4.26 -10.32
C SER A 62 -7.09 -5.03 -9.01
N PRO A 63 -8.25 -5.28 -8.38
CA PRO A 63 -8.33 -6.14 -7.21
C PRO A 63 -7.83 -7.55 -7.50
N VAL A 64 -7.02 -8.08 -6.58
CA VAL A 64 -6.49 -9.45 -6.63
C VAL A 64 -7.32 -10.41 -5.77
N ALA A 65 -7.99 -9.90 -4.75
CA ALA A 65 -8.86 -10.67 -3.86
C ALA A 65 -10.04 -9.83 -3.36
N VAL A 66 -10.97 -10.48 -2.67
CA VAL A 66 -12.07 -9.85 -1.93
C VAL A 66 -12.09 -10.38 -0.50
N VAL A 67 -12.42 -9.50 0.45
CA VAL A 67 -12.63 -9.87 1.85
C VAL A 67 -13.99 -10.54 2.02
N ARG A 68 -14.03 -11.68 2.73
CA ARG A 68 -15.27 -12.33 3.19
C ARG A 68 -15.26 -12.47 4.70
N ASN A 69 -16.21 -11.84 5.39
CA ASN A 69 -16.45 -11.98 6.82
C ASN A 69 -17.91 -11.60 7.17
N GLY A 70 -18.24 -11.52 8.46
CA GLY A 70 -19.57 -11.13 8.95
C GLY A 70 -19.68 -9.68 9.42
N ILE A 71 -18.78 -8.80 8.97
CA ILE A 71 -18.74 -7.39 9.39
C ILE A 71 -19.13 -6.52 8.20
N ASP A 72 -20.32 -5.92 8.26
CA ASP A 72 -20.86 -5.11 7.15
C ASP A 72 -20.69 -3.60 7.34
N ASP A 73 -20.32 -3.15 8.55
CA ASP A 73 -19.99 -1.76 8.83
C ASP A 73 -18.85 -1.64 9.86
N THR A 74 -18.30 -0.44 9.99
CA THR A 74 -17.17 -0.16 10.91
C THR A 74 -17.62 0.24 12.31
N SER A 75 -18.91 0.17 12.61
CA SER A 75 -19.46 0.43 13.94
C SER A 75 -19.11 -0.72 14.90
N GLY A 76 -18.89 -0.41 16.18
CA GLY A 76 -18.59 -1.45 17.19
C GLY A 76 -17.17 -2.02 17.19
N ARG A 77 -16.26 -1.60 16.29
CA ARG A 77 -14.78 -1.65 16.29
C ARG A 77 -13.99 -2.74 17.05
N VAL A 78 -14.52 -3.93 17.30
CA VAL A 78 -13.74 -5.04 17.87
C VAL A 78 -13.22 -5.91 16.73
N TRP A 79 -12.13 -5.47 16.09
CA TRP A 79 -11.52 -6.18 14.96
C TRP A 79 -10.68 -7.38 15.39
N ALA A 80 -10.09 -7.35 16.58
CA ALA A 80 -9.06 -8.29 17.03
C ALA A 80 -9.47 -9.78 16.96
N GLN A 81 -10.76 -10.09 16.99
CA GLN A 81 -11.29 -11.45 16.93
C GLN A 81 -12.00 -11.77 15.60
N VAL A 82 -12.08 -10.80 14.68
CA VAL A 82 -12.73 -10.99 13.39
C VAL A 82 -11.89 -11.95 12.56
N ARG A 83 -12.48 -13.11 12.26
CA ARG A 83 -11.94 -14.02 11.25
C ARG A 83 -12.43 -13.62 9.88
N SER A 84 -11.49 -13.45 8.96
CA SER A 84 -11.76 -13.08 7.57
C SER A 84 -11.09 -14.05 6.63
N GLU A 85 -11.71 -14.23 5.47
CA GLU A 85 -11.08 -14.88 4.34
C GLU A 85 -10.73 -13.84 3.28
N LEU A 86 -9.53 -13.96 2.72
CA LEU A 86 -9.12 -13.28 1.50
C LEU A 86 -9.32 -14.27 0.36
N ILE A 87 -10.34 -14.04 -0.46
CA ILE A 87 -10.66 -14.90 -1.60
C ILE A 87 -10.02 -14.30 -2.84
N PHE A 88 -8.89 -14.86 -3.25
CA PHE A 88 -8.15 -14.40 -4.43
C PHE A 88 -8.85 -14.83 -5.72
N ARG A 89 -8.67 -14.06 -6.78
CA ARG A 89 -9.09 -14.48 -8.11
C ARG A 89 -8.40 -15.82 -8.46
N PRO A 90 -9.10 -16.80 -9.05
CA PRO A 90 -8.57 -18.15 -9.23
C PRO A 90 -7.20 -18.21 -9.92
N GLU A 91 -6.95 -17.34 -10.88
CA GLU A 91 -5.69 -17.21 -11.62
C GLU A 91 -4.49 -16.84 -10.73
N PHE A 92 -4.72 -16.24 -9.55
CA PHE A 92 -3.69 -15.89 -8.60
C PHE A 92 -3.42 -16.98 -7.56
N GLY A 93 -4.14 -18.11 -7.58
CA GLY A 93 -3.88 -19.23 -6.66
C GLY A 93 -2.41 -19.63 -6.54
N PRO A 94 -1.68 -19.86 -7.65
CA PRO A 94 -0.24 -20.18 -7.61
C PRO A 94 0.64 -19.07 -6.99
N ALA A 95 0.17 -17.81 -6.98
CA ALA A 95 0.92 -16.71 -6.38
C ALA A 95 0.92 -16.75 -4.84
N LEU A 96 0.10 -17.61 -4.23
CA LEU A 96 0.06 -17.81 -2.77
C LEU A 96 1.08 -18.87 -2.31
N ASP A 97 1.81 -19.51 -3.21
CA ASP A 97 2.81 -20.53 -2.88
C ASP A 97 3.85 -19.97 -1.90
N GLY A 98 4.04 -20.66 -0.77
CA GLY A 98 4.96 -20.28 0.30
C GLY A 98 4.41 -19.27 1.31
N LEU A 99 3.22 -18.71 1.09
CA LEU A 99 2.62 -17.73 2.00
C LEU A 99 2.34 -18.31 3.40
N SER A 100 2.02 -19.61 3.48
CA SER A 100 1.81 -20.33 4.75
C SER A 100 3.06 -20.44 5.63
N GLY A 101 4.25 -20.12 5.10
CA GLY A 101 5.49 -20.03 5.89
C GLY A 101 5.57 -18.78 6.77
N PHE A 102 4.66 -17.82 6.61
CA PHE A 102 4.62 -16.57 7.38
C PHE A 102 3.49 -16.59 8.40
N SER A 103 3.70 -15.91 9.54
CA SER A 103 2.68 -15.81 10.59
C SER A 103 1.75 -14.61 10.44
N HIS A 104 2.18 -13.58 9.70
CA HIS A 104 1.46 -12.31 9.56
C HIS A 104 1.59 -11.79 8.13
N LEU A 105 0.56 -11.07 7.70
CA LEU A 105 0.46 -10.46 6.38
C LEU A 105 0.17 -8.97 6.50
N PHE A 106 0.76 -8.20 5.60
CA PHE A 106 0.16 -6.95 5.13
C PHE A 106 -0.97 -7.26 4.17
N VAL A 107 -2.12 -6.64 4.39
CA VAL A 107 -3.27 -6.65 3.48
C VAL A 107 -3.52 -5.22 3.02
N ILE A 108 -3.51 -5.00 1.71
CA ILE A 108 -3.71 -3.69 1.09
C ILE A 108 -5.12 -3.66 0.50
N GLY A 109 -6.02 -2.91 1.13
CA GLY A 109 -7.44 -2.83 0.76
C GLY A 109 -7.79 -1.53 0.03
N TRP A 110 -8.88 -1.55 -0.76
CA TRP A 110 -9.46 -0.38 -1.39
C TRP A 110 -10.77 0.01 -0.69
N MET A 111 -10.80 1.17 -0.02
CA MET A 111 -11.96 1.71 0.68
C MET A 111 -12.75 2.63 -0.26
N GLY A 112 -13.25 2.07 -1.35
CA GLY A 112 -13.85 2.81 -2.46
C GLY A 112 -15.14 3.56 -2.14
N ASP A 113 -15.80 3.23 -1.04
CA ASP A 113 -17.08 3.86 -0.65
C ASP A 113 -16.91 5.26 -0.01
N VAL A 114 -15.68 5.77 0.04
CA VAL A 114 -15.38 7.14 0.47
C VAL A 114 -15.86 8.11 -0.62
N THR A 115 -16.75 9.04 -0.25
CA THR A 115 -17.29 10.05 -1.17
C THR A 115 -16.20 10.97 -1.72
N ASP A 116 -16.47 11.63 -2.84
CA ASP A 116 -15.52 12.58 -3.43
C ASP A 116 -15.17 13.73 -2.46
N GLU A 117 -16.12 14.19 -1.64
CA GLU A 117 -15.86 15.16 -0.57
C GLU A 117 -14.92 14.59 0.49
N GLY A 118 -15.10 13.32 0.87
CA GLY A 118 -14.20 12.60 1.78
C GLY A 118 -12.79 12.44 1.19
N ARG A 119 -12.67 12.23 -0.12
CA ARG A 119 -11.38 12.14 -0.81
C ARG A 119 -10.69 13.50 -0.97
N ALA A 120 -11.46 14.58 -1.07
CA ALA A 120 -10.97 15.96 -1.15
C ALA A 120 -10.57 16.54 0.22
N LEU A 121 -10.87 15.86 1.33
CA LEU A 121 -10.58 16.32 2.68
C LEU A 121 -9.06 16.42 2.91
N LEU A 122 -8.61 17.59 3.38
CA LEU A 122 -7.19 17.85 3.65
C LEU A 122 -6.82 17.68 5.13
N LYS A 123 -7.76 17.92 6.04
CA LYS A 123 -7.58 17.86 7.49
C LYS A 123 -8.82 17.31 8.19
N LEU A 124 -8.64 16.72 9.37
CA LEU A 124 -9.72 16.27 10.25
C LEU A 124 -9.26 16.16 11.71
N HIS A 125 -10.23 15.98 12.60
CA HIS A 125 -10.00 15.54 13.98
C HIS A 125 -9.96 13.99 14.05
N PRO A 126 -8.82 13.37 14.40
CA PRO A 126 -8.71 11.92 14.50
C PRO A 126 -9.78 11.32 15.41
N SER A 127 -10.31 10.15 15.01
CA SER A 127 -11.39 9.45 15.73
C SER A 127 -12.67 10.27 15.97
N GLY A 128 -12.83 11.43 15.32
CA GLY A 128 -14.01 12.30 15.43
C GLY A 128 -14.16 13.01 16.77
N GLY A 129 -13.14 12.96 17.65
CA GLY A 129 -13.18 13.62 18.95
C GLY A 129 -12.69 15.07 18.85
N GLU A 130 -13.50 16.02 19.32
CA GLU A 130 -13.12 17.44 19.42
C GLU A 130 -11.91 17.67 20.34
N ASP A 131 -11.61 16.70 21.23
CA ASP A 131 -10.45 16.71 22.13
C ASP A 131 -9.11 16.41 21.44
N THR A 132 -9.14 15.99 20.17
CA THR A 132 -7.93 15.78 19.36
C THR A 132 -7.62 17.02 18.51
N PRO A 133 -6.34 17.34 18.22
CA PRO A 133 -6.04 18.45 17.33
C PRO A 133 -6.52 18.16 15.90
N GLU A 134 -6.93 19.19 15.19
CA GLU A 134 -7.15 19.10 13.75
C GLU A 134 -5.80 18.91 13.04
N VAL A 135 -5.64 17.78 12.33
CA VAL A 135 -4.38 17.41 11.65
C VAL A 135 -4.64 17.01 10.20
N GLY A 136 -3.58 17.05 9.38
CA GLY A 136 -3.68 16.65 7.97
C GLY A 136 -4.04 15.16 7.82
N VAL A 137 -4.80 14.81 6.79
CA VAL A 137 -5.26 13.42 6.56
C VAL A 137 -4.09 12.42 6.46
N PHE A 138 -2.93 12.86 5.95
CA PHE A 138 -1.70 12.06 5.87
C PHE A 138 -1.00 11.82 7.21
N ALA A 139 -1.34 12.58 8.26
CA ALA A 139 -0.90 12.32 9.63
C ALA A 139 -1.79 11.29 10.35
N THR A 140 -2.83 10.78 9.68
CA THR A 140 -3.82 9.85 10.25
C THR A 140 -3.91 8.56 9.43
N ARG A 141 -4.76 7.63 9.87
CA ARG A 141 -5.16 6.42 9.12
C ARG A 141 -6.63 6.46 8.67
N THR A 142 -7.21 7.65 8.52
CA THR A 142 -8.57 7.81 7.98
C THR A 142 -8.71 7.22 6.57
N ALA A 143 -9.89 6.69 6.25
CA ALA A 143 -10.26 6.36 4.87
C ALA A 143 -10.50 7.61 4.00
N HIS A 144 -10.80 8.76 4.61
CA HIS A 144 -11.07 10.04 3.94
C HIS A 144 -9.76 10.67 3.48
N ARG A 145 -9.25 10.21 2.34
CA ARG A 145 -7.97 10.63 1.77
C ARG A 145 -8.02 10.56 0.24
N PRO A 146 -7.11 11.25 -0.48
CA PRO A 146 -7.14 11.29 -1.95
C PRO A 146 -7.15 9.90 -2.59
N ASN A 147 -6.34 8.97 -2.07
CA ASN A 147 -6.34 7.56 -2.48
C ASN A 147 -6.73 6.70 -1.28
N PRO A 148 -7.99 6.22 -1.19
CA PRO A 148 -8.52 5.50 -0.03
C PRO A 148 -8.00 4.06 0.02
N ILE A 149 -6.69 3.94 0.22
CA ILE A 149 -5.97 2.66 0.35
C ILE A 149 -5.76 2.38 1.83
N SER A 150 -6.20 1.20 2.27
CA SER A 150 -5.96 0.68 3.62
C SER A 150 -4.70 -0.18 3.64
N ILE A 151 -4.04 -0.23 4.79
CA ILE A 151 -2.91 -1.13 5.08
C ILE A 151 -3.15 -1.73 6.46
N SER A 152 -3.39 -3.04 6.48
CA SER A 152 -3.65 -3.82 7.69
C SER A 152 -2.55 -4.83 7.91
N ILE A 153 -2.14 -5.06 9.16
CA ILE A 153 -1.26 -6.17 9.52
C ILE A 153 -2.07 -7.15 10.35
N CYS A 154 -2.17 -8.39 9.91
CA CYS A 154 -3.01 -9.40 10.56
C CYS A 154 -2.33 -10.78 10.59
N PRO A 155 -2.54 -11.57 11.66
CA PRO A 155 -2.17 -12.98 11.70
C PRO A 155 -2.76 -13.79 10.54
N LEU A 156 -1.95 -14.69 9.97
CA LEU A 156 -2.35 -15.71 8.99
C LEU A 156 -2.63 -17.04 9.71
N GLU A 157 -3.85 -17.56 9.56
CA GLU A 157 -4.26 -18.86 10.11
C GLU A 157 -3.96 -20.00 9.13
N SER A 158 -4.37 -19.87 7.87
CA SER A 158 -4.15 -20.90 6.85
C SER A 158 -4.16 -20.35 5.43
N VAL A 159 -3.64 -21.15 4.50
CA VAL A 159 -3.72 -20.91 3.06
C VAL A 159 -4.18 -22.20 2.39
N ASP A 160 -5.30 -22.14 1.67
CA ASP A 160 -5.92 -23.29 1.00
C ASP A 160 -6.35 -22.89 -0.41
N GLY A 161 -5.60 -23.34 -1.42
CA GLY A 161 -5.83 -22.95 -2.81
C GLY A 161 -5.69 -21.45 -3.02
N ASN A 162 -6.76 -20.79 -3.49
CA ASN A 162 -6.83 -19.35 -3.70
C ASN A 162 -7.42 -18.58 -2.49
N VAL A 163 -7.41 -19.17 -1.29
CA VAL A 163 -7.98 -18.56 -0.08
C VAL A 163 -6.92 -18.48 1.02
N ALA A 164 -6.74 -17.29 1.59
CA ALA A 164 -5.97 -17.10 2.82
C ALA A 164 -6.92 -16.72 3.97
N ARG A 165 -6.78 -17.36 5.12
CA ARG A 165 -7.59 -17.07 6.33
C ARG A 165 -6.78 -16.27 7.32
N VAL A 166 -7.34 -15.16 7.81
CA VAL A 166 -6.66 -14.24 8.71
C VAL A 166 -7.55 -13.87 9.90
N ILE A 167 -6.92 -13.48 11.00
CA ILE A 167 -7.61 -12.95 12.19
C ILE A 167 -7.24 -11.48 12.36
N GLY A 168 -8.17 -10.65 12.84
CA GLY A 168 -7.83 -9.28 13.24
C GLY A 168 -7.85 -8.28 12.09
N LEU A 169 -8.30 -8.69 10.90
CA LEU A 169 -8.38 -7.81 9.72
C LEU A 169 -9.46 -6.75 9.94
N ASP A 170 -9.10 -5.49 9.80
CA ASP A 170 -9.94 -4.31 9.97
C ASP A 170 -10.59 -3.82 8.66
N LEU A 171 -11.05 -4.78 7.84
CA LEU A 171 -11.76 -4.53 6.59
C LEU A 171 -13.14 -5.20 6.62
N VAL A 172 -14.15 -4.49 6.13
CA VAL A 172 -15.53 -4.99 6.04
C VAL A 172 -15.68 -6.04 4.93
N ASN A 173 -16.71 -6.86 5.03
CA ASN A 173 -17.11 -7.83 4.02
C ASN A 173 -17.27 -7.15 2.65
N GLY A 174 -16.78 -7.80 1.60
CA GLY A 174 -16.82 -7.28 0.24
C GLY A 174 -15.73 -6.28 -0.11
N THR A 175 -14.88 -5.86 0.85
CA THR A 175 -13.77 -4.93 0.57
C THR A 175 -12.82 -5.52 -0.50
N PRO A 176 -12.55 -4.81 -1.60
CA PRO A 176 -11.56 -5.24 -2.58
C PRO A 176 -10.14 -5.18 -1.99
N VAL A 177 -9.35 -6.22 -2.25
CA VAL A 177 -7.95 -6.30 -1.87
C VAL A 177 -7.10 -6.07 -3.11
N LEU A 178 -6.19 -5.11 -3.02
CA LEU A 178 -5.26 -4.74 -4.09
C LEU A 178 -4.01 -5.60 -4.07
N ASP A 179 -3.52 -5.98 -2.88
CA ASP A 179 -2.28 -6.73 -2.73
C ASP A 179 -2.15 -7.35 -1.33
N VAL A 180 -1.28 -8.35 -1.19
CA VAL A 180 -0.92 -9.00 0.07
C VAL A 180 0.59 -9.22 0.10
N LYS A 181 1.23 -8.90 1.23
CA LYS A 181 2.68 -9.11 1.42
C LYS A 181 2.96 -9.79 2.76
N PRO A 182 3.99 -10.66 2.86
CA PRO A 182 4.38 -11.19 4.15
C PRO A 182 4.93 -10.08 5.05
N TYR A 183 4.60 -10.12 6.33
CA TYR A 183 5.27 -9.31 7.36
C TYR A 183 6.56 -10.01 7.79
N VAL A 184 7.68 -9.30 7.73
CA VAL A 184 9.01 -9.80 8.07
C VAL A 184 9.63 -8.88 9.11
N THR A 185 9.71 -9.36 10.35
CA THR A 185 10.20 -8.59 11.52
C THR A 185 11.51 -7.85 11.25
N PHE A 186 12.45 -8.46 10.54
CA PHE A 186 13.75 -7.85 10.22
C PHE A 186 13.63 -6.56 9.38
N TYR A 187 12.61 -6.44 8.53
CA TYR A 187 12.41 -5.27 7.66
C TYR A 187 11.27 -4.35 8.11
N ASP A 188 10.35 -4.84 8.93
CA ASP A 188 9.09 -4.16 9.22
C ASP A 188 8.93 -3.76 10.70
N SER A 189 9.84 -4.18 11.58
CA SER A 189 9.79 -3.87 13.02
C SER A 189 10.91 -2.90 13.40
N PHE A 190 10.53 -1.74 13.92
CA PHE A 190 11.46 -0.71 14.41
C PHE A 190 10.86 0.03 15.60
N ASP A 191 11.74 0.55 16.46
CA ASP A 191 11.34 1.51 17.47
C ASP A 191 10.85 2.80 16.79
N SER A 192 9.72 3.33 17.25
CA SER A 192 9.12 4.54 16.70
C SER A 192 8.61 5.46 17.79
N THR A 193 8.44 6.74 17.46
CA THR A 193 7.82 7.74 18.31
C THR A 193 6.54 8.23 17.66
N ILE A 194 5.50 8.42 18.46
CA ILE A 194 4.21 8.97 18.03
C ILE A 194 3.96 10.30 18.76
N PRO A 195 3.19 11.22 18.18
CA PRO A 195 2.79 12.42 18.89
C PRO A 195 1.83 12.06 20.03
N LYS A 196 1.85 12.85 21.12
CA LYS A 196 1.03 12.60 22.33
C LYS A 196 -0.47 12.43 22.06
N TRP A 197 -1.00 13.10 21.03
CA TRP A 197 -2.42 12.99 20.67
C TRP A 197 -2.77 11.66 19.98
N ALA A 198 -1.78 10.85 19.61
CA ALA A 198 -1.91 9.56 18.96
C ALA A 198 -1.47 8.37 19.85
N GLU A 199 -1.09 8.63 21.10
CA GLU A 199 -0.86 7.60 22.13
C GLU A 199 -2.18 6.94 22.54
#